data_AF-A0A6P1MB51-F1
#
_entry.id   AF-A0A6P1MB51-F1
#
_cell.length_a   1.000
_cell.length_b   1.000
_cell.length_c   1.000
_cell.angle_alpha   90.00
_cell.angle_beta   90.00
_cell.angle_gamma   90.00
#
_symmetry.space_group_name_H-M   'P 1'
#
loop_
_entity.id
_entity.type
_entity.pdbx_description
1 polymer ?
#
loop_
_entity_poly.entity_id
_entity_poly.type
_entity_poly.pdbx_seq_one_letter_code
_entity_poly.pdbx_strand_id
1 'polypeptide(L)' 'MKIKKLGDRGSAEFYERLELLMRKLKLMGLKGMECFHTDHTKEESMKLVEIAEKYHLHITEGSDYHGPEFEK' A
#
# COMPACT_ATOMS: atom_id res chain seq x y z
N MET A 1 -12.95 5.66 -0.08
CA MET A 1 -12.63 6.01 1.33
C MET A 1 -11.12 6.31 1.39
N LYS A 2 -10.68 7.56 1.47
CA LYS A 2 -9.23 7.88 1.58
C LYS A 2 -8.81 7.74 3.04
N ILE A 3 -7.78 6.94 3.34
CA ILE A 3 -7.21 6.91 4.68
C ILE A 3 -6.61 8.30 4.94
N LYS A 4 -7.30 9.08 5.77
CA LYS A 4 -6.85 10.43 6.15
C LYS A 4 -5.73 10.29 7.19
N LYS A 5 -4.81 11.26 7.22
CA LYS A 5 -3.77 11.42 8.25
C LYS A 5 -2.57 10.45 8.15
N LEU A 6 -2.16 10.07 6.95
CA LEU A 6 -0.87 9.40 6.74
C LEU A 6 0.26 10.38 6.38
N GLY A 7 -0.02 11.61 5.97
CA GLY A 7 1.01 12.53 5.45
C GLY A 7 0.99 12.56 3.92
N ASP A 8 1.94 13.27 3.32
CA ASP A 8 2.00 13.46 1.87
C ASP A 8 2.50 12.20 1.16
N ARG A 9 1.93 11.88 0.00
CA ARG A 9 2.31 10.71 -0.79
C ARG A 9 3.81 10.69 -1.06
N GLY A 10 4.46 9.55 -0.82
CA GLY A 10 5.90 9.38 -1.02
C GLY A 10 6.80 10.01 0.06
N SER A 11 6.26 10.75 1.03
CA SER A 11 7.04 11.30 2.13
C SER A 11 7.48 10.25 3.14
N ALA A 12 8.53 10.55 3.92
CA ALA A 12 8.95 9.68 5.02
C ALA A 12 7.85 9.50 6.08
N GLU A 13 7.14 10.59 6.44
CA GLU A 13 6.02 10.54 7.39
C GLU A 13 4.92 9.57 6.93
N PHE A 14 4.65 9.55 5.62
CA PHE A 14 3.70 8.62 5.02
C PHE A 14 4.06 7.16 5.27
N TYR A 15 5.30 6.77 4.96
CA TYR A 15 5.73 5.39 5.15
C TYR A 15 5.82 4.99 6.62
N GLU A 16 6.26 5.89 7.51
CA GLU A 16 6.30 5.64 8.95
C GLU A 16 4.90 5.40 9.53
N ARG A 17 3.93 6.24 9.16
CA ARG A 17 2.53 6.09 9.63
C ARG A 17 1.85 4.88 9.00
N LEU A 18 2.14 4.58 7.73
CA LEU A 18 1.66 3.38 7.06
C LEU A 18 2.18 2.13 7.76
N GLU A 19 3.47 2.10 8.11
CA GLU A 19 4.07 0.98 8.82
C GLU A 19 3.39 0.73 10.19
N LEU A 20 3.15 1.80 10.94
CA LEU A 20 2.40 1.73 12.21
C LEU A 20 0.99 1.18 12.03
N LEU A 21 0.31 1.54 10.93
CA LEU A 21 -1.00 1.00 10.59
C LEU A 21 -0.92 -0.49 10.23
N MET A 22 0.05 -0.88 9.40
CA MET A 22 0.24 -2.28 8.99
C MET A 22 0.51 -3.18 10.18
N ARG A 23 1.34 -2.74 11.13
CA ARG A 23 1.56 -3.47 12.39
C ARG A 23 0.26 -3.69 13.16
N LYS A 24 -0.58 -2.67 13.30
CA LYS A 24 -1.86 -2.79 14.02
C LYS A 24 -2.81 -3.74 13.30
N LEU A 25 -2.94 -3.62 11.99
CA LEU A 25 -3.82 -4.48 11.19
C LEU A 25 -3.33 -5.93 11.16
N LYS A 26 -2.01 -6.17 11.11
CA LYS A 26 -1.45 -7.52 11.23
C LYS A 26 -1.87 -8.21 12.52
N LEU A 27 -1.82 -7.49 13.65
CA LEU A 27 -2.29 -8.01 14.94
C LEU A 27 -3.79 -8.30 14.95
N MET A 28 -4.56 -7.65 14.08
CA MET A 28 -6.00 -7.89 13.88
C MET A 28 -6.30 -8.98 12.83
N GLY A 29 -5.27 -9.61 12.24
CA GLY A 29 -5.42 -10.71 11.30
C GLY A 29 -5.25 -10.35 9.82
N LEU A 30 -4.74 -9.16 9.48
CA LEU A 30 -4.39 -8.82 8.10
C LEU A 30 -3.34 -9.80 7.55
N LYS A 31 -3.59 -10.32 6.34
CA LYS A 31 -2.75 -11.34 5.70
C LYS A 31 -2.00 -10.87 4.47
N GLY A 32 -2.43 -9.80 3.81
CA GLY A 32 -1.83 -9.34 2.56
C GLY A 32 -1.91 -7.83 2.40
N MET A 33 -1.09 -7.32 1.48
CA MET A 33 -1.01 -5.92 1.10
C MET A 33 -0.70 -5.81 -0.39
N GLU A 34 -1.49 -4.97 -1.08
CA GLU A 34 -1.21 -4.63 -2.47
C GLU A 34 0.03 -3.74 -2.53
N CYS A 35 1.05 -4.21 -3.25
CA CYS A 35 2.30 -3.46 -3.42
C CYS A 35 2.47 -2.93 -4.83
N PHE A 36 1.80 -3.55 -5.81
CA PHE A 36 1.87 -3.15 -7.22
C PHE A 36 0.50 -2.69 -7.69
N HIS A 37 0.46 -1.48 -8.22
CA HIS A 37 -0.71 -0.85 -8.82
C HIS A 37 -0.24 0.05 -9.96
N THR A 38 -1.07 0.25 -10.99
CA THR A 38 -0.73 1.04 -12.19
C THR A 38 -0.35 2.49 -11.87
N ASP A 39 -0.97 3.08 -10.85
CA ASP A 39 -0.66 4.43 -10.38
C ASP A 39 0.61 4.52 -9.51
N HIS A 40 1.25 3.41 -9.11
CA HIS A 40 2.45 3.45 -8.28
C HIS A 40 3.71 3.62 -9.11
N THR A 41 4.66 4.44 -8.64
CA THR A 41 6.02 4.38 -9.17
C THR A 41 6.73 3.11 -8.72
N LYS A 42 7.86 2.79 -9.36
CA LYS A 42 8.70 1.67 -8.95
C LYS A 42 9.17 1.83 -7.50
N GLU A 43 9.59 3.03 -7.13
CA GLU A 43 10.09 3.36 -5.79
C GLU A 43 8.99 3.18 -4.74
N GLU A 44 7.77 3.63 -5.03
CA GLU A 44 6.62 3.42 -4.16
C GLU A 44 6.32 1.92 -3.98
N SER A 45 6.31 1.16 -5.08
CA SER A 45 6.08 -0.28 -5.05
C SER A 45 7.12 -1.01 -4.19
N MET A 46 8.40 -0.64 -4.34
CA MET A 46 9.48 -1.25 -3.53
C MET A 46 9.34 -0.91 -2.04
N LYS A 47 8.94 0.32 -1.69
CA LYS A 47 8.67 0.68 -0.29
C LYS A 47 7.53 -0.11 0.31
N LEU A 48 6.49 -0.39 -0.46
CA LEU A 48 5.38 -1.25 -0.03
C LEU A 48 5.84 -2.70 0.14
N VAL A 49 6.63 -3.24 -0.79
CA VAL A 49 7.22 -4.59 -0.68
C VAL A 49 8.05 -4.72 0.61
N GLU A 50 8.93 -3.75 0.90
CA GLU A 50 9.73 -3.73 2.14
C GLU A 50 8.84 -3.83 3.40
N ILE A 51 7.72 -3.11 3.45
CA ILE A 51 6.77 -3.15 4.57
C ILE A 51 6.03 -4.50 4.63
N ALA A 52 5.59 -5.04 3.49
CA ALA A 52 4.92 -6.35 3.44
C ALA A 52 5.82 -7.47 3.94
N GLU A 53 7.08 -7.49 3.47
CA GLU A 53 8.09 -8.47 3.87
C GLU A 53 8.37 -8.40 5.38
N LYS A 54 8.56 -7.19 5.91
CA LYS A 54 8.79 -6.93 7.35
C LYS A 54 7.70 -7.54 8.25
N TYR A 55 6.45 -7.58 7.79
CA TYR A 55 5.32 -8.10 8.55
C TYR A 55 4.79 -9.46 8.06
N HIS A 56 5.52 -10.12 7.17
CA HIS A 56 5.14 -11.39 6.55
C HIS A 56 3.69 -11.33 6.02
N LEU A 57 3.40 -10.30 5.24
CA LEU A 57 2.14 -10.13 4.50
C LEU A 57 2.32 -10.69 3.09
N HIS A 58 1.28 -11.33 2.55
CA HIS A 58 1.24 -11.70 1.15
C HIS A 58 1.22 -10.45 0.28
N ILE A 59 2.17 -10.38 -0.65
CA ILE A 59 2.23 -9.31 -1.65
C ILE A 59 1.18 -9.60 -2.72
N THR A 60 0.36 -8.60 -3.03
CA THR A 60 -0.64 -8.68 -4.11
C THR A 60 -0.47 -7.54 -5.11
N GLU A 61 -1.15 -7.66 -6.25
CA GLU A 61 -1.22 -6.66 -7.29
C GLU A 61 -2.64 -6.54 -7.84
N GLY A 62 -2.99 -5.38 -8.37
CA GLY A 62 -4.29 -5.10 -8.96
C GLY A 62 -4.22 -3.93 -9.92
N SER A 63 -4.91 -4.04 -11.05
CA SER A 63 -5.05 -2.92 -12.00
C SER A 63 -6.12 -1.92 -11.59
N ASP A 64 -6.99 -2.31 -10.65
CA ASP A 64 -8.22 -1.61 -10.30
C ASP A 64 -9.05 -1.21 -11.54
N TYR A 65 -9.06 -2.06 -12.58
CA TYR A 65 -9.72 -1.78 -13.86
C TYR A 65 -11.25 -1.71 -13.71
N HIS A 66 -11.85 -0.60 -14.15
CA HIS A 66 -13.29 -0.33 -14.01
C HIS A 66 -14.03 -0.23 -15.36
N GLY A 67 -13.37 -0.55 -16.48
CA GLY A 67 -13.94 -0.47 -17.82
C GLY A 67 -13.41 0.70 -18.64
N PRO A 68 -13.56 0.68 -19.97
CA PRO A 68 -12.93 1.65 -20.88
C PRO A 68 -13.46 3.08 -20.70
N GLU A 69 -14.62 3.26 -20.09
CA GLU A 69 -15.21 4.57 -19.80
C GLU A 69 -14.56 5.30 -18.62
N PHE A 70 -13.81 4.58 -17.77
CA PHE A 70 -13.21 5.10 -16.53
C PHE A 70 -11.68 5.11 -16.53
N GLU A 71 -11.06 4.55 -17.57
CA GLU A 71 -9.62 4.67 -17.80
C GLU A 71 -9.28 6.07 -18.33
N LYS A 72 -8.11 6.60 -17.93
CA LYS A 72 -7.62 7.93 -18.31
C LYS A 72 -6.89 7.92 -19.65
#